data_AF-A0A6L7CP58-F1
#
_entry.id   AF-A0A6L7CP58-F1
#
_cell.length_a   1.000
_cell.length_b   1.000
_cell.length_c   1.000
_cell.angle_alpha   90.00
_cell.angle_beta   90.00
_cell.angle_gamma   90.00
#
_symmetry.space_group_name_H-M   'P 1'
#
loop_
_entity.id
_entity.type
_entity.pdbx_description
1 polymer ?
#
loop_
_entity_poly.entity_id
_entity_poly.type
_entity_poly.pdbx_seq_one_letter_code
_entity_poly.pdbx_strand_id
1 'polypeptide(L)'
;DKLGMYASDPEDNSQEHGHEFAELVIVEEGHGLHVINGRPLYIQQGDVFYVQPGDVHYYDELGTLKLINVLINPAVAFRYLQQMEGLLQQLSAQRAACYAWLAPETRSYCRELVEKIFSPALRAADNTPQRESLFFQ
;
A
#
# COMPACT_ATOMS: atom_id res chain seq x y z
N ASP A 1 -8.42 14.09 0.52
CA ASP A 1 -8.51 13.17 -0.63
C ASP A 1 -8.78 11.74 -0.18
N LYS A 2 -9.32 10.90 -1.08
CA LYS A 2 -9.51 9.47 -0.87
C LYS A 2 -8.18 8.70 -0.84
N LEU A 3 -7.27 9.03 -1.74
CA LEU A 3 -5.98 8.37 -1.93
C LEU A 3 -4.83 9.32 -1.62
N GLY A 4 -3.81 8.81 -0.93
CA GLY A 4 -2.50 9.43 -0.72
C GLY A 4 -1.38 8.45 -1.07
N MET A 5 -0.14 8.94 -1.11
CA MET A 5 1.04 8.11 -1.38
C MET A 5 2.15 8.48 -0.41
N TYR A 6 2.81 7.46 0.12
CA TYR A 6 4.09 7.56 0.81
C TYR A 6 5.06 6.56 0.17
N ALA A 7 6.31 6.94 0.01
CA ALA A 7 7.35 6.06 -0.53
C ALA A 7 8.64 6.28 0.24
N SER A 8 9.36 5.20 0.48
CA SER A 8 10.58 5.17 1.29
C SER A 8 11.71 4.43 0.57
N ASP A 9 12.93 4.97 0.67
CA ASP A 9 14.16 4.39 0.12
C ASP A 9 15.38 4.91 0.90
N PRO A 10 15.93 4.14 1.86
CA PRO A 10 15.31 2.96 2.47
C PRO A 10 14.13 3.34 3.38
N GLU A 11 13.37 2.35 3.81
CA GLU A 11 12.39 2.46 4.88
C GLU A 11 13.07 2.75 6.22
N ASP A 12 12.43 3.59 7.05
CA ASP A 12 12.96 4.05 8.34
C ASP A 12 11.98 3.91 9.52
N ASN A 13 10.76 3.44 9.25
CA ASN A 13 9.70 3.27 10.23
C ASN A 13 9.90 2.02 11.12
N SER A 14 10.88 2.14 12.01
CA SER A 14 11.33 1.12 12.97
C SER A 14 10.62 1.16 14.31
N GLN A 15 9.61 2.01 14.47
CA GLN A 15 8.88 2.18 15.72
C GLN A 15 7.41 1.81 15.53
N GLU A 16 6.89 1.02 16.46
CA GLU A 16 5.48 0.63 16.44
C GLU A 16 4.57 1.85 16.47
N HIS A 17 3.65 1.89 15.52
CA HIS A 17 2.67 2.94 15.39
C HIS A 17 1.38 2.36 14.79
N GLY A 18 0.30 3.12 14.88
CA GLY A 18 -0.97 2.80 14.23
C GLY A 18 -1.58 4.06 13.63
N HIS A 19 -2.55 3.87 12.75
CA HIS A 19 -3.20 4.96 12.03
C HIS A 19 -4.66 4.66 11.67
N GLU A 20 -5.43 5.73 11.46
CA GLU A 20 -6.86 5.68 11.12
C GLU A 20 -7.12 5.59 9.61
N PHE A 21 -6.08 5.56 8.79
CA PHE A 21 -6.16 5.25 7.36
C PHE A 21 -5.73 3.81 7.10
N ALA A 22 -5.96 3.32 5.89
CA ALA A 22 -5.42 2.03 5.46
C ALA A 22 -4.23 2.22 4.53
N GLU A 23 -3.38 1.22 4.41
CA GLU A 23 -2.24 1.21 3.48
C GLU A 23 -2.31 -0.03 2.60
N LEU A 24 -2.23 0.16 1.28
CA LEU A 24 -1.85 -0.90 0.36
C LEU A 24 -0.35 -0.74 0.09
N VAL A 25 0.45 -1.66 0.64
CA VAL A 25 1.90 -1.61 0.65
C VAL A 25 2.45 -2.50 -0.45
N ILE A 26 3.38 -1.98 -1.25
CA ILE A 26 4.13 -2.72 -2.26
C ILE A 26 5.61 -2.69 -1.86
N VAL A 27 6.22 -3.86 -1.70
CA VAL A 27 7.66 -3.98 -1.48
C VAL A 27 8.40 -3.83 -2.80
N GLU A 28 8.95 -2.65 -3.00
CA GLU A 28 9.57 -2.23 -4.25
C GLU A 28 10.93 -2.91 -4.44
N GLU A 29 11.76 -2.89 -3.40
CA GLU A 29 13.10 -3.46 -3.39
C GLU A 29 13.49 -3.93 -1.98
N GLY A 30 14.49 -4.81 -1.92
CA GLY A 30 15.04 -5.30 -0.67
C GLY A 30 14.16 -6.30 0.07
N HIS A 31 14.39 -6.38 1.37
CA HIS A 31 13.70 -7.27 2.30
C HIS A 31 13.79 -6.72 3.72
N GLY A 32 12.95 -7.26 4.60
CA GLY A 32 12.96 -6.97 6.03
C GLY A 32 11.88 -7.76 6.76
N LEU A 33 11.58 -7.36 7.99
CA LEU A 33 10.47 -7.90 8.78
C LEU A 33 9.38 -6.85 8.90
N HIS A 34 8.17 -7.14 8.47
CA HIS A 34 6.98 -6.38 8.82
C HIS A 34 6.39 -6.97 10.10
N VAL A 35 6.47 -6.23 11.21
CA VAL A 35 5.91 -6.64 12.49
C VAL A 35 4.55 -5.98 12.65
N ILE A 36 3.48 -6.78 12.57
CA ILE A 36 2.09 -6.29 12.63
C ILE A 36 1.33 -6.97 13.77
N ASN A 37 0.70 -6.18 14.63
CA ASN A 37 -0.04 -6.63 15.81
C ASN A 37 0.78 -7.65 16.65
N GLY A 38 2.07 -7.35 16.86
CA GLY A 38 3.03 -8.19 17.57
C GLY A 38 3.49 -9.46 16.83
N ARG A 39 3.15 -9.62 15.54
CA ARG A 39 3.53 -10.78 14.73
C ARG A 39 4.58 -10.39 13.67
N PRO A 40 5.80 -10.93 13.73
CA PRO A 40 6.81 -10.69 12.71
C PRO A 40 6.51 -11.52 11.46
N LEU A 41 6.53 -10.88 10.30
CA LEU A 41 6.39 -11.50 8.99
C LEU A 41 7.55 -11.05 8.09
N TYR A 42 8.27 -12.00 7.52
CA TYR A 42 9.29 -11.69 6.53
C TYR A 42 8.63 -11.17 5.26
N ILE A 43 9.15 -10.05 4.76
CA ILE A 43 8.73 -9.44 3.51
C ILE A 43 9.93 -9.23 2.60
N GLN A 44 9.69 -9.33 1.31
CA GLN A 44 10.70 -9.18 0.28
C GLN A 44 10.13 -8.51 -0.95
N GLN A 45 11.05 -8.09 -1.82
CA GLN A 45 10.75 -7.54 -3.12
C GLN A 45 9.64 -8.31 -3.85
N GLY A 46 8.60 -7.57 -4.25
CA GLY A 46 7.42 -8.10 -4.94
C GLY A 46 6.24 -8.39 -4.02
N ASP A 47 6.44 -8.47 -2.70
CA ASP A 47 5.31 -8.67 -1.78
C ASP A 47 4.36 -7.46 -1.80
N VAL A 48 3.05 -7.74 -1.71
CA VAL A 48 1.98 -6.75 -1.59
C VAL A 48 0.98 -7.18 -0.53
N PHE A 49 0.60 -6.23 0.33
CA PHE A 49 -0.30 -6.49 1.45
C PHE A 49 -1.07 -5.22 1.86
N TYR A 50 -2.13 -5.42 2.64
CA TYR A 50 -3.07 -4.38 3.06
C TYR A 50 -3.08 -4.25 4.59
N VAL A 51 -2.60 -3.13 5.10
CA VAL A 51 -2.68 -2.74 6.52
C VAL A 51 -3.98 -1.98 6.73
N GLN A 52 -4.84 -2.48 7.61
CA GLN A 52 -6.14 -1.87 7.85
C GLN A 52 -6.10 -0.82 8.97
N PRO A 53 -7.08 0.10 9.04
CA PRO A 53 -7.14 1.07 10.12
C PRO A 53 -7.18 0.39 11.49
N GLY A 54 -6.40 0.92 12.42
CA GLY A 54 -6.29 0.40 13.79
C GLY A 54 -5.33 -0.78 13.98
N ASP A 55 -4.75 -1.34 12.92
CA ASP A 55 -3.57 -2.20 13.08
C ASP A 55 -2.41 -1.37 13.62
N VAL A 56 -1.59 -1.99 14.47
CA VAL A 56 -0.30 -1.44 14.88
C VAL A 56 0.83 -2.19 14.19
N HIS A 57 1.79 -1.49 13.63
CA HIS A 57 2.89 -2.11 12.92
C HIS A 57 4.17 -1.27 12.90
N TYR A 58 5.26 -1.92 12.52
CA TYR A 58 6.55 -1.31 12.18
C TYR A 58 7.36 -2.27 11.31
N TYR A 59 8.52 -1.80 10.87
CA TYR A 59 9.44 -2.58 10.08
C TYR A 59 10.80 -2.72 10.77
N ASP A 60 11.38 -3.92 10.71
CA ASP A 60 12.72 -4.24 11.21
C ASP A 60 13.59 -4.76 10.06
N GLU A 61 14.90 -4.85 10.28
CA GLU A 61 15.88 -5.28 9.26
C GLU A 61 15.86 -4.43 7.98
N LEU A 62 15.66 -3.11 8.15
CA LEU A 62 15.33 -2.14 7.10
C LEU A 62 16.37 -1.89 6.01
N GLY A 63 17.60 -2.38 6.14
CA GLY A 63 18.78 -1.85 5.44
C GLY A 63 18.69 -1.77 3.90
N THR A 64 17.82 -2.56 3.27
CA THR A 64 17.58 -2.52 1.81
C THR A 64 16.11 -2.29 1.45
N LEU A 65 15.21 -2.25 2.44
CA LEU A 65 13.78 -2.27 2.22
C LEU A 65 13.32 -0.95 1.61
N LYS A 66 12.59 -1.02 0.49
CA LYS A 66 11.97 0.14 -0.15
C LYS A 66 10.49 -0.14 -0.33
N LEU A 67 9.64 0.79 0.09
CA LEU A 67 8.19 0.62 0.05
C LEU A 67 7.51 1.71 -0.76
N ILE A 68 6.38 1.34 -1.36
CA ILE A 68 5.36 2.27 -1.87
C ILE A 68 4.07 1.96 -1.12
N ASN A 69 3.59 2.93 -0.34
CA ASN A 69 2.33 2.84 0.39
C ASN A 69 1.27 3.70 -0.32
N VAL A 70 0.22 3.07 -0.83
CA VAL A 70 -1.00 3.76 -1.26
C VAL A 70 -1.91 3.91 -0.04
N LEU A 71 -2.01 5.13 0.47
CA LEU A 71 -2.81 5.46 1.64
C LEU A 71 -4.28 5.63 1.23
N ILE A 72 -5.20 4.95 1.92
CA ILE A 72 -6.63 4.97 1.62
C ILE A 72 -7.37 5.53 2.82
N ASN A 73 -7.98 6.70 2.64
CA ASN A 73 -8.77 7.36 3.68
C ASN A 73 -10.17 6.71 3.77
N PRO A 74 -10.55 6.08 4.90
CA PRO A 74 -11.86 5.47 5.06
C PRO A 74 -12.99 6.50 5.24
N ALA A 75 -12.68 7.72 5.71
CA ALA A 75 -13.67 8.79 5.89
C ALA A 75 -14.11 9.45 4.58
N VAL A 76 -13.45 9.12 3.46
CA VAL A 76 -13.82 9.58 2.13
C VAL A 76 -14.25 8.35 1.32
N ALA A 77 -15.42 8.41 0.69
CA ALA A 77 -15.86 7.37 -0.22
C ALA A 77 -15.19 7.54 -1.59
N PHE A 78 -14.92 6.43 -2.27
CA PHE A 78 -14.75 6.47 -3.73
C PHE A 78 -16.06 6.92 -4.37
N ARG A 79 -15.98 7.74 -5.42
CA ARG A 79 -17.15 8.27 -6.14
C ARG A 79 -17.74 7.20 -7.08
N TYR A 80 -16.92 6.34 -7.67
CA TYR A 80 -17.33 5.33 -8.66
C TYR A 80 -17.05 3.90 -8.20
N LEU A 81 -15.88 3.64 -7.62
CA LEU A 81 -15.53 2.30 -7.11
C LEU A 81 -16.23 2.00 -5.78
N GLN A 82 -17.31 1.25 -5.83
CA GLN A 82 -18.01 0.81 -4.61
C GLN A 82 -17.55 -0.59 -4.19
N GLN A 83 -17.64 -0.89 -2.89
CA GLN A 83 -17.39 -2.22 -2.32
C GLN A 83 -15.95 -2.75 -2.51
N MET A 84 -14.97 -1.84 -2.56
CA MET A 84 -13.55 -2.21 -2.69
C MET A 84 -12.99 -2.89 -1.43
N GLU A 85 -13.65 -2.72 -0.28
CA GLU A 85 -13.20 -3.27 0.99
C GLU A 85 -13.04 -4.79 0.92
N GLY A 86 -13.98 -5.49 0.27
CA GLY A 86 -13.93 -6.95 0.14
C GLY A 86 -12.77 -7.46 -0.72
N LEU A 87 -12.32 -6.67 -1.71
CA LEU A 87 -11.16 -6.99 -2.53
C LEU A 87 -9.86 -6.72 -1.77
N LEU A 88 -9.75 -5.54 -1.14
CA LEU A 88 -8.56 -5.15 -0.37
C LEU A 88 -8.31 -6.10 0.82
N GLN A 89 -9.38 -6.57 1.47
CA GLN A 89 -9.28 -7.53 2.58
C GLN A 89 -8.73 -8.90 2.18
N GLN A 90 -8.68 -9.25 0.89
CA GLN A 90 -7.99 -10.46 0.44
C GLN A 90 -6.47 -10.36 0.62
N LEU A 91 -5.95 -9.14 0.72
CA LEU A 91 -4.55 -8.82 0.96
C LEU A 91 -4.25 -8.48 2.43
N SER A 92 -5.19 -8.73 3.35
CA SER A 92 -5.08 -8.30 4.76
C SER A 92 -3.78 -8.78 5.44
N ALA A 93 -3.02 -7.83 5.96
CA ALA A 93 -1.76 -8.08 6.65
C ALA A 93 -1.94 -8.83 7.99
N GLN A 94 -3.16 -8.90 8.53
CA GLN A 94 -3.45 -9.68 9.75
C GLN A 94 -3.24 -11.20 9.58
N ARG A 95 -3.18 -11.67 8.32
CA ARG A 95 -3.03 -13.08 7.95
C ARG A 95 -1.86 -13.24 7.00
N ALA A 96 -0.81 -13.94 7.42
CA ALA A 96 0.37 -14.20 6.57
C ALA A 96 0.02 -14.79 5.18
N ALA A 97 -1.03 -15.62 5.11
CA ALA A 97 -1.49 -16.23 3.85
C ALA A 97 -2.12 -15.25 2.85
N CYS A 98 -2.35 -13.99 3.24
CA CYS A 98 -2.92 -12.94 2.41
C CYS A 98 -1.83 -12.03 1.78
N TYR A 99 -0.57 -12.18 2.15
CA TYR A 99 0.53 -11.51 1.45
C TYR A 99 0.64 -12.12 0.06
N ALA A 100 0.38 -11.32 -0.96
CA ALA A 100 0.50 -11.75 -2.33
C ALA A 100 1.87 -11.36 -2.88
N TRP A 101 2.26 -11.99 -3.98
CA TRP A 101 3.52 -11.72 -4.65
C TRP A 101 3.28 -11.23 -6.08
N LEU A 102 3.88 -10.10 -6.41
CA LEU A 102 3.84 -9.49 -7.73
C LEU A 102 5.08 -9.90 -8.53
N ALA A 103 4.85 -10.48 -9.71
CA ALA A 103 5.94 -10.72 -10.67
C ALA A 103 6.62 -9.39 -11.07
N PRO A 104 7.91 -9.40 -11.44
CA PRO A 104 8.68 -8.17 -11.72
C PRO A 104 7.99 -7.21 -12.70
N GLU A 105 7.40 -7.74 -13.78
CA GLU A 105 6.68 -6.96 -14.78
C GLU A 105 5.38 -6.37 -14.21
N THR A 106 4.65 -7.15 -13.40
CA THR A 106 3.41 -6.70 -12.74
C THR A 106 3.72 -5.61 -11.73
N ARG A 107 4.76 -5.78 -10.90
CA ARG A 107 5.19 -4.77 -9.95
C ARG A 107 5.63 -3.48 -10.65
N SER A 108 6.38 -3.58 -11.75
CA SER A 108 6.76 -2.40 -12.53
C SER A 108 5.53 -1.67 -13.07
N TYR A 109 4.55 -2.41 -13.56
CA TYR A 109 3.28 -1.84 -14.01
C TYR A 109 2.49 -1.18 -12.86
N CYS A 110 2.40 -1.81 -11.69
CA CYS A 110 1.78 -1.21 -10.50
C CYS A 110 2.46 0.11 -10.11
N ARG A 111 3.79 0.21 -10.18
CA ARG A 111 4.53 1.45 -9.92
C ARG A 111 4.12 2.55 -10.91
N GLU A 112 4.04 2.25 -12.20
CA GLU A 112 3.59 3.21 -13.21
C GLU A 112 2.13 3.67 -12.96
N LEU A 113 1.26 2.77 -12.52
CA LEU A 113 -0.12 3.12 -12.16
C LEU A 113 -0.16 4.07 -10.96
N VAL A 114 0.61 3.78 -9.90
CA VAL A 114 0.74 4.63 -8.72
C VAL A 114 1.24 6.03 -9.13
N GLU A 115 2.33 6.12 -9.90
CA GLU A 115 2.85 7.40 -10.41
C GLU A 115 1.80 8.19 -11.20
N LYS A 116 1.03 7.52 -12.07
CA LYS A 116 -0.06 8.16 -12.82
C LYS A 116 -1.16 8.68 -11.88
N ILE A 117 -1.63 7.87 -10.93
CA ILE A 117 -2.69 8.24 -9.95
C ILE A 117 -2.32 9.51 -9.18
N PHE A 118 -1.04 9.66 -8.83
CA PHE A 118 -0.54 10.78 -8.02
C PHE A 118 0.12 11.90 -8.84
N SER A 119 0.11 11.81 -10.17
CA SER A 119 0.66 12.84 -11.06
C SER A 119 -0.06 14.20 -10.89
N PRO A 120 0.66 15.34 -11.00
CA PRO A 120 0.04 16.66 -10.88
C PRO A 120 -1.12 16.89 -11.86
N ALA A 121 -1.01 16.33 -13.08
CA ALA A 121 -2.04 16.43 -14.11
C ALA A 121 -3.37 15.80 -13.68
N LEU A 122 -3.36 14.66 -12.99
CA LEU A 122 -4.57 14.02 -12.49
C LEU A 122 -5.07 14.60 -11.17
N ARG A 123 -4.22 15.27 -10.38
CA ARG A 123 -4.63 15.91 -9.12
C ARG A 123 -5.29 17.28 -9.29
N ALA A 124 -4.90 18.05 -10.32
CA ALA A 124 -5.33 19.44 -10.49
C ALA A 124 -6.68 19.61 -11.22
N ALA A 125 -7.06 18.65 -12.06
CA ALA A 125 -8.36 18.60 -12.71
C ALA A 125 -9.24 17.58 -11.98
N ASP A 126 -10.57 17.73 -11.98
CA ASP A 126 -11.57 16.81 -11.39
C ASP A 126 -11.58 15.41 -12.07
N ASN A 127 -10.41 14.82 -12.26
CA ASN A 127 -10.12 13.54 -12.88
C ASN A 127 -10.30 12.39 -11.86
N THR A 128 -11.23 12.56 -10.93
CA THR A 128 -11.63 11.52 -9.98
C THR A 128 -11.95 10.20 -10.68
N PRO A 129 -12.71 10.16 -11.80
CA PRO A 129 -12.99 8.91 -12.51
C PRO A 129 -11.71 8.20 -12.99
N GLN A 130 -10.76 8.95 -13.54
CA GLN A 130 -9.52 8.40 -14.09
C GLN A 130 -8.59 7.89 -12.97
N ARG A 131 -8.49 8.62 -11.86
CA ARG A 131 -7.70 8.18 -10.69
C ARG A 131 -8.27 6.90 -10.08
N GLU A 132 -9.58 6.80 -9.97
CA GLU A 132 -10.24 5.57 -9.50
C GLU A 132 -10.06 4.43 -10.51
N SER A 133 -10.24 4.68 -11.80
CA SER A 133 -10.01 3.65 -12.84
C SER A 133 -8.58 3.12 -12.85
N LEU A 134 -7.59 3.96 -12.57
CA LEU A 134 -6.18 3.53 -12.44
C LEU A 134 -5.93 2.75 -11.14
N PHE A 135 -6.60 3.11 -10.04
CA PHE A 135 -6.50 2.36 -8.78
C PHE A 135 -7.13 0.96 -8.86
N PHE A 136 -8.13 0.77 -9.72
CA PHE A 136 -8.79 -0.53 -9.92
C PHE A 136 -8.01 -1.49 -10.82
N GLN A 137 -7.13 -0.98 -11.69
CA GLN A 137 -6.29 -1.79 -12.59
C GLN A 137 -5.20 -2.51 -11.80
#